data_AF-A0A8J5FFY0-F1
#
_entry.id   AF-A0A8J5FFY0-F1
#
_cell.length_a   1.000
_cell.length_b   1.000
_cell.length_c   1.000
_cell.angle_alpha   90.00
_cell.angle_beta   90.00
_cell.angle_gamma   90.00
#
_symmetry.space_group_name_H-M   'P 1'
#
loop_
_entity.id
_entity.type
_entity.pdbx_description
1 polymer ?
#
loop_
_entity_poly.entity_id
_entity_poly.type
_entity_poly.pdbx_seq_one_letter_code
_entity_poly.pdbx_strand_id
1 'polypeptide(L)'
;MFLKQYYLAEFRLQNLSEFENFTQAPSMLVLEYSSKFNSLGTYAPTIMADDTLKLHHFKKGLSSRIQSALEIYKLINFADLKGAAIRAETDIKQCEDEGKNKRPLAS
;
A
#
# COMPACT_ATOMS: atom_id res chain seq x y z
N MET A 1 1.59 9.99 37.61
CA MET A 1 1.19 10.34 36.23
C MET A 1 2.17 9.86 35.15
N PHE A 2 3.38 9.38 35.50
CA PHE A 2 4.42 8.97 34.55
C PHE A 2 4.08 7.72 33.70
N LEU A 3 3.44 6.70 34.28
CA LEU A 3 3.10 5.46 33.55
C LEU A 3 2.19 5.70 32.33
N LYS A 4 1.24 6.64 32.43
CA LYS A 4 0.30 6.92 31.34
C LYS A 4 0.99 7.60 30.16
N GLN A 5 1.92 8.53 30.41
CA GLN A 5 2.68 9.20 29.36
C GLN A 5 3.68 8.25 28.69
N TYR A 6 4.31 7.37 29.48
CA TYR A 6 5.23 6.35 28.96
C TYR A 6 4.50 5.34 28.05
N TYR A 7 3.38 4.79 28.51
CA TYR A 7 2.55 3.88 27.71
C TYR A 7 2.06 4.51 26.39
N LEU A 8 1.68 5.80 26.43
CA LEU A 8 1.28 6.52 25.22
C LEU A 8 2.45 6.75 24.26
N ALA A 9 3.68 6.92 24.76
CA ALA A 9 4.87 7.08 23.93
C ALA A 9 5.29 5.76 23.27
N GLU A 10 5.33 4.67 24.04
CA GLU A 10 5.61 3.33 23.50
C GLU A 10 4.58 2.91 22.46
N PHE A 11 3.29 3.14 22.73
CA PHE A 11 2.22 2.86 21.78
C PHE A 11 2.38 3.65 20.48
N ARG A 12 2.77 4.94 20.56
CA ARG A 12 3.05 5.76 19.38
C ARG A 12 4.26 5.23 18.59
N LEU A 13 5.34 4.88 19.26
CA LEU A 13 6.54 4.31 18.61
C LEU A 13 6.24 2.98 17.92
N GLN A 14 5.41 2.13 18.54
CA GLN A 14 4.96 0.88 17.93
C GLN A 14 4.15 1.14 16.65
N ASN A 15 3.19 2.05 16.68
CA ASN A 15 2.39 2.39 15.48
C ASN A 15 3.23 3.03 14.37
N LEU A 16 4.22 3.86 14.72
CA LEU A 16 5.17 4.42 13.77
C LEU A 16 5.99 3.32 13.09
N SER A 17 6.53 2.38 13.88
CA SER A 17 7.27 1.22 13.35
C SER A 17 6.37 0.34 12.47
N GLU A 18 5.12 0.11 12.86
CA GLU A 18 4.16 -0.61 12.02
C GLU A 18 3.92 0.13 10.70
N PHE A 19 3.72 1.45 10.74
CA PHE A 19 3.50 2.26 9.54
C PHE A 19 4.71 2.26 8.60
N GLU A 20 5.93 2.39 9.13
CA GLU A 20 7.17 2.40 8.34
C GLU A 20 7.42 1.07 7.62
N ASN A 21 7.03 -0.04 8.24
CA ASN A 21 7.21 -1.38 7.70
C ASN A 21 5.94 -1.93 7.00
N PHE A 22 4.88 -1.12 6.90
CA PHE A 22 3.60 -1.58 6.38
C PHE A 22 3.65 -1.77 4.85
N THR A 23 3.43 -3.02 4.42
CA THR A 23 3.38 -3.41 3.01
C THR A 23 2.08 -4.16 2.71
N GLN A 24 1.67 -4.14 1.45
CA GLN A 24 0.50 -4.84 0.93
C GLN A 24 0.75 -6.35 1.01
N ALA A 25 -0.04 -7.03 1.84
CA ALA A 25 0.00 -8.48 1.94
C ALA A 25 -0.47 -9.16 0.63
N PRO A 26 -0.03 -10.39 0.32
CA PRO A 26 -0.35 -11.05 -0.96
C PRO A 26 -1.84 -11.16 -1.30
N SER A 27 -2.71 -11.30 -0.29
CA SER A 27 -4.16 -11.42 -0.46
C SER A 27 -4.93 -10.11 -0.24
N MET A 28 -4.23 -9.02 0.09
CA MET A 28 -4.85 -7.74 0.43
C MET A 28 -5.12 -6.92 -0.83
N LEU A 29 -6.34 -6.41 -0.96
CA LEU A 29 -6.70 -5.52 -2.06
C LEU A 29 -6.07 -4.13 -1.88
N VAL A 30 -5.78 -3.42 -2.97
CA VAL A 30 -5.27 -2.05 -2.93
C VAL A 30 -6.16 -1.13 -2.09
N LEU A 31 -7.48 -1.34 -2.12
CA LEU A 31 -8.43 -0.55 -1.34
C LEU A 31 -8.31 -0.81 0.18
N GLU A 32 -8.11 -2.07 0.57
CA GLU A 32 -7.89 -2.47 1.96
C GLU A 32 -6.53 -1.96 2.46
N TYR A 33 -5.49 -2.14 1.64
CA TYR A 33 -4.16 -1.58 1.87
C TYR A 33 -4.22 -0.07 2.08
N SER A 34 -4.94 0.65 1.22
CA SER A 34 -5.08 2.11 1.32
C SER A 34 -5.79 2.53 2.60
N SER A 35 -6.82 1.79 3.00
CA SER A 35 -7.55 2.06 4.24
C SER A 35 -6.65 1.86 5.47
N LYS A 36 -5.89 0.75 5.51
CA LYS A 36 -4.96 0.47 6.61
C LYS A 36 -3.79 1.45 6.64
N PHE A 37 -3.25 1.82 5.47
CA PHE A 37 -2.21 2.83 5.33
C PHE A 37 -2.64 4.17 5.94
N ASN A 38 -3.85 4.65 5.61
CA ASN A 38 -4.35 5.91 6.15
C ASN A 38 -4.62 5.82 7.66
N SER A 39 -5.10 4.68 8.15
CA SER A 39 -5.30 4.45 9.58
C SER A 39 -4.00 4.52 10.37
N LEU A 40 -2.96 3.82 9.90
CA LEU A 40 -1.63 3.86 10.52
C LEU A 40 -0.94 5.23 10.36
N GLY A 41 -1.19 5.90 9.24
CA GLY A 41 -0.67 7.24 8.96
C GLY A 41 -1.13 8.31 9.94
N THR A 42 -2.23 8.09 10.69
CA THR A 42 -2.64 9.01 11.77
C THR A 42 -1.57 9.19 12.85
N TYR A 43 -0.67 8.20 13.00
CA TYR A 43 0.45 8.25 13.94
C TYR A 43 1.73 8.83 13.32
N ALA A 44 1.76 9.04 11.99
CA ALA A 44 2.92 9.54 11.24
C ALA A 44 2.61 10.86 10.50
N PRO A 45 2.22 11.94 11.21
CA PRO A 45 1.76 13.18 10.58
C PRO A 45 2.81 13.81 9.66
N THR A 46 4.10 13.67 9.98
CA THR A 46 5.20 14.20 9.15
C THR A 46 5.22 13.58 7.76
N ILE A 47 5.07 12.25 7.65
CA ILE A 47 5.05 11.55 6.36
C ILE A 47 3.74 11.83 5.63
N MET A 48 2.62 11.90 6.36
CA MET A 48 1.30 12.07 5.76
C MET A 48 1.02 13.51 5.29
N ALA A 49 1.71 14.51 5.83
CA ALA A 49 1.59 15.91 5.45
C ALA A 49 2.43 16.30 4.22
N ASP A 50 3.51 15.57 3.95
CA ASP A 50 4.33 15.75 2.75
C ASP A 50 3.82 14.82 1.65
N ASP A 51 3.23 15.38 0.59
CA ASP A 51 2.68 14.59 -0.52
C ASP A 51 3.75 13.74 -1.20
N THR A 52 4.99 14.22 -1.32
CA THR A 52 6.08 13.45 -1.95
C THR A 52 6.43 12.24 -1.10
N LEU A 53 6.59 12.42 0.21
CA LEU A 53 6.87 11.32 1.14
C LEU A 53 5.71 10.33 1.20
N LYS A 54 4.47 10.82 1.27
CA LYS A 54 3.27 10.00 1.29
C LYS A 54 3.14 9.14 0.03
N LEU A 55 3.33 9.73 -1.14
CA LEU A 55 3.29 9.02 -2.43
C LEU A 55 4.37 7.96 -2.51
N HIS A 56 5.60 8.33 -2.15
CA HIS A 56 6.74 7.43 -2.16
C HIS A 56 6.49 6.24 -1.22
N HIS A 57 6.06 6.51 0.03
CA HIS A 57 5.81 5.48 1.03
C HIS A 57 4.69 4.52 0.61
N PHE A 58 3.59 5.08 0.10
CA PHE A 58 2.48 4.28 -0.42
C PHE A 58 2.91 3.41 -1.59
N LYS A 59 3.63 3.97 -2.59
CA LYS A 59 4.08 3.21 -3.76
C LYS A 59 5.04 2.09 -3.36
N LYS A 60 6.01 2.37 -2.48
CA LYS A 60 6.98 1.38 -1.98
C LYS A 60 6.31 0.22 -1.25
N GLY A 61 5.20 0.48 -0.56
CA GLY A 61 4.47 -0.54 0.18
C GLY A 61 3.52 -1.40 -0.65
N LEU A 62 3.23 -1.06 -1.92
CA LEU A 62 2.39 -1.90 -2.79
C LEU A 62 3.07 -3.23 -3.15
N SER A 63 2.31 -4.20 -3.65
CA SER A 63 2.90 -5.44 -4.18
C SER A 63 3.83 -5.14 -5.36
N SER A 64 4.91 -5.91 -5.52
CA SER A 64 5.93 -5.69 -6.55
C SER A 64 5.37 -5.62 -7.97
N ARG A 65 4.36 -6.43 -8.27
CA ARG A 65 3.69 -6.44 -9.59
C ARG A 65 2.96 -5.14 -9.87
N ILE A 66 2.28 -4.59 -8.87
CA ILE A 66 1.63 -3.28 -8.98
C ILE A 66 2.69 -2.19 -9.06
N GLN A 67 3.79 -2.27 -8.30
CA GLN A 67 4.89 -1.31 -8.38
C GLN A 67 5.45 -1.22 -9.81
N SER A 68 5.74 -2.35 -10.45
CA SER A 68 6.22 -2.41 -11.83
C SER A 68 5.22 -1.81 -12.81
N ALA A 69 3.92 -2.11 -12.66
CA ALA A 69 2.88 -1.51 -13.49
C ALA A 69 2.81 0.02 -13.35
N LEU A 70 3.16 0.55 -12.18
CA LEU A 70 3.14 1.99 -11.88
C LEU A 70 4.41 2.74 -12.30
N GLU A 71 5.47 2.09 -12.78
CA GLU A 71 6.72 2.78 -13.16
C GLU A 71 6.55 3.74 -14.34
N ILE A 72 5.68 3.42 -15.29
CA ILE A 72 5.42 4.23 -16.48
C ILE A 72 4.47 5.41 -16.23
N TYR A 73 3.83 5.46 -15.06
CA TYR A 73 2.83 6.47 -14.75
C TYR A 73 3.47 7.71 -14.11
N LYS A 74 3.12 8.89 -14.64
CA LYS A 74 3.37 10.17 -13.96
C LYS A 74 2.31 10.37 -12.87
N LEU A 75 2.67 10.02 -11.64
CA LEU A 75 1.78 10.13 -10.48
C LEU A 75 1.99 11.47 -9.80
N ILE A 76 0.98 12.34 -9.87
CA ILE A 76 1.08 13.74 -9.42
C ILE A 76 0.52 13.90 -8.00
N ASN A 77 -0.51 13.12 -7.64
CA ASN A 77 -1.15 13.18 -6.34
C ASN A 77 -1.61 11.80 -5.85
N PHE A 78 -2.06 11.74 -4.60
CA PHE A 78 -2.40 10.48 -3.93
C PHE A 78 -3.63 9.79 -4.53
N ALA A 79 -4.60 10.57 -5.03
CA ALA A 79 -5.78 10.02 -5.69
C ALA A 79 -5.42 9.34 -7.01
N ASP A 80 -4.54 9.95 -7.80
CA ASP A 80 -4.05 9.41 -9.07
C ASP A 80 -3.27 8.11 -8.84
N LEU A 81 -2.36 8.10 -7.86
CA LEU A 81 -1.61 6.90 -7.46
C LEU A 81 -2.55 5.77 -7.04
N LYS A 82 -3.53 6.05 -6.18
CA LYS A 82 -4.51 5.06 -5.74
C LYS A 82 -5.33 4.51 -6.90
N GLY A 83 -5.84 5.38 -7.78
CA GLY A 83 -6.63 4.97 -8.95
C GLY A 83 -5.82 4.16 -9.97
N ALA A 84 -4.54 4.52 -10.19
CA ALA A 84 -3.63 3.73 -11.02
C ALA A 84 -3.33 2.35 -10.40
N ALA A 85 -3.13 2.28 -9.08
CA ALA A 85 -2.88 1.02 -8.38
C ALA A 85 -4.08 0.07 -8.44
N ILE A 86 -5.31 0.58 -8.31
CA ILE A 86 -6.55 -0.23 -8.44
C ILE A 86 -6.69 -0.78 -9.87
N ARG A 87 -6.43 0.04 -10.89
CA ARG A 87 -6.45 -0.40 -12.29
C ARG A 87 -5.42 -1.49 -12.53
N ALA A 88 -4.18 -1.27 -12.09
CA ALA A 88 -3.11 -2.26 -12.20
C ALA A 88 -3.49 -3.58 -11.50
N GLU A 89 -4.08 -3.55 -10.30
CA GLU A 89 -4.55 -4.77 -9.63
C GLU A 89 -5.61 -5.52 -10.45
N THR A 90 -6.54 -4.79 -11.08
CA THR A 90 -7.61 -5.36 -11.91
C THR A 90 -7.03 -6.01 -13.16
N ASP A 91 -6.15 -5.30 -13.88
CA ASP A 91 -5.51 -5.79 -15.09
C ASP A 91 -4.66 -7.04 -14.81
N ILE A 92 -3.93 -7.03 -13.68
CA ILE A 92 -3.12 -8.16 -13.23
C ILE A 92 -3.99 -9.40 -12.99
N LYS A 93 -5.11 -9.25 -12.26
CA LYS A 93 -6.04 -10.36 -12.01
C LYS A 93 -6.63 -10.91 -13.30
N GLN A 94 -7.04 -10.03 -14.22
CA GLN A 94 -7.58 -10.45 -15.50
C GLN A 94 -6.56 -11.26 -16.32
N CYS A 95 -5.31 -10.80 -16.41
CA CYS A 95 -4.25 -11.55 -17.12
C CYS A 95 -3.98 -12.93 -16.49
N GLU A 96 -4.07 -13.06 -15.17
CA GLU A 96 -3.92 -14.35 -14.51
C GLU A 96 -5.03 -15.33 -14.84
N ASP A 97 -6.27 -14.84 -14.86
CA ASP A 97 -7.44 -15.68 -15.14
C ASP A 97 -7.47 -16.11 -16.62
N GLU A 98 -7.10 -15.22 -17.54
CA GLU A 98 -6.90 -15.55 -18.95
C GLU A 98 -5.76 -16.58 -19.15
N GLY A 99 -4.66 -16.47 -18.39
CA GLY A 99 -3.56 -17.43 -18.43
C GLY A 99 -3.90 -18.81 -17.88
N LYS A 100 -4.80 -18.89 -16.89
CA LYS A 100 -5.33 -20.17 -16.37
C LYS A 100 -6.23 -20.86 -17.41
N ASN A 101 -7.02 -20.10 -18.17
CA ASN A 101 -7.93 -20.65 -19.18
C ASN A 101 -7.21 -21.23 -20.43
N LYS A 102 -5.93 -20.91 -20.66
CA LYS A 102 -5.18 -21.33 -21.85
C LYS A 102 -4.25 -22.53 -21.64
N ARG A 103 -4.31 -23.25 -20.51
CA ARG A 103 -3.56 -24.50 -20.33
C ARG A 103 -4.48 -25.70 -20.65
N PRO A 104 -4.46 -26.28 -21.87
CA PRO A 104 -5.12 -27.57 -22.09
C PRO A 104 -4.33 -28.63 -21.34
N LEU A 105 -5.04 -29.50 -20.62
CA LEU A 105 -4.48 -30.75 -20.12
C LEU A 105 -3.93 -31.53 -21.32
N ALA A 106 -2.61 -31.68 -21.39
CA ALA A 106 -2.01 -32.67 -22.28
C ALA A 106 -2.30 -34.04 -21.65
N SER A 107 -3.23 -34.78 -22.27
CA SER A 107 -3.53 -36.19 -22.01
C SER A 107 -2.44 -37.11 -22.52
#